data_AF-A0A2V5HC40-F1
#
_entry.id   AF-A0A2V5HC40-F1
#
_cell.length_a   1.000
_cell.length_b   1.000
_cell.length_c   1.000
_cell.angle_alpha   90.00
_cell.angle_beta   90.00
_cell.angle_gamma   90.00
#
_symmetry.space_group_name_H-M   'P 1'
#
loop_
_entity.id
_entity.type
_entity.pdbx_description
1 polymer ?
#
loop_
_entity_poly.entity_id
_entity_poly.type
_entity_poly.pdbx_seq_one_letter_code
_entity_poly.pdbx_strand_id
1 'polypeptide(L)'
;MKPTTTLLLTGLLALATGTLADKTCTPSFDYCANKLLSSKGFTENDLKTALQGTGLENDDLADILFHCKNPGDVGHAQLCAGGCKDPATEGSHGCSG
;
A
#
# COMPACT_ATOMS: atom_id res chain seq x y z
N MET A 1 2.90 26.21 -59.57
CA MET A 1 3.18 26.27 -58.12
C MET A 1 2.42 25.12 -57.46
N LYS A 2 3.07 24.38 -56.57
CA LYS A 2 2.58 23.27 -55.73
C LYS A 2 3.20 23.50 -54.35
N PRO A 3 2.72 22.95 -53.22
CA PRO A 3 1.39 22.46 -52.83
C PRO A 3 0.79 23.32 -51.68
N THR A 4 -0.52 23.23 -51.41
CA THR A 4 -1.07 23.73 -50.13
C THR A 4 -1.39 22.55 -49.23
N THR A 5 -0.56 22.45 -48.21
CA THR A 5 -0.61 21.64 -47.01
C THR A 5 -1.89 21.88 -46.20
N THR A 6 -2.57 20.80 -45.81
CA THR A 6 -3.47 20.82 -44.65
C THR A 6 -3.11 19.65 -43.75
N LEU A 7 -2.38 19.98 -42.68
CA LEU A 7 -1.94 19.06 -41.64
C LEU A 7 -3.08 18.96 -40.61
N LEU A 8 -3.80 17.85 -40.58
CA LEU A 8 -4.80 17.55 -39.54
C LEU A 8 -4.07 17.06 -38.28
N LEU A 9 -3.99 17.94 -37.27
CA LEU A 9 -3.58 17.60 -35.90
C LEU A 9 -4.68 16.78 -35.22
N THR A 10 -4.51 15.46 -35.14
CA THR A 10 -5.25 14.61 -34.20
C THR A 10 -4.36 14.33 -32.98
N GLY A 11 -4.50 15.16 -31.95
CA GLY A 11 -3.98 14.86 -30.62
C GLY A 11 -4.88 13.81 -29.96
N LEU A 12 -4.40 12.57 -29.82
CA LEU A 12 -5.02 11.59 -28.93
C LEU A 12 -4.27 11.59 -27.60
N LEU A 13 -5.03 11.90 -26.54
CA LEU A 13 -4.65 11.74 -25.15
C LEU A 13 -4.12 10.33 -24.91
N ALA A 14 -2.85 10.21 -24.50
CA ALA A 14 -2.35 9.01 -23.89
C ALA A 14 -2.96 8.90 -22.49
N LEU A 15 -4.01 8.10 -22.33
CA LEU A 15 -4.42 7.63 -21.01
C LEU A 15 -3.28 6.72 -20.52
N ALA A 16 -2.45 7.24 -19.63
CA ALA A 16 -1.53 6.41 -18.89
C ALA A 16 -2.38 5.44 -18.06
N THR A 17 -2.59 4.23 -18.57
CA THR A 17 -3.06 3.08 -17.78
C THR A 17 -1.92 2.74 -16.83
N GLY A 18 -1.80 3.49 -15.74
CA GLY A 18 -0.94 3.09 -14.63
C GLY A 18 -1.44 1.73 -14.17
N THR A 19 -0.63 0.69 -14.37
CA THR A 19 -0.85 -0.57 -13.67
C THR A 19 -0.69 -0.23 -12.20
N LEU A 20 -1.79 -0.12 -11.46
CA LEU A 20 -1.71 -0.12 -10.00
C LEU A 20 -0.94 -1.39 -9.64
N ALA A 21 0.21 -1.24 -8.97
CA ALA A 21 0.93 -2.40 -8.48
C ALA A 21 -0.05 -3.21 -7.63
N ASP A 22 -0.22 -4.49 -7.95
CA ASP A 22 -1.11 -5.35 -7.16
C ASP A 22 -0.67 -5.30 -5.70
N LYS A 23 -1.62 -5.05 -4.81
CA LYS A 23 -1.36 -5.08 -3.37
C LYS A 23 -1.05 -6.52 -2.98
N THR A 24 0.12 -6.76 -2.39
CA THR A 24 0.59 -8.11 -2.10
C THR A 24 0.92 -8.26 -0.62
N CYS A 25 0.42 -9.31 0.02
CA CYS A 25 0.89 -9.74 1.33
C CYS A 25 0.65 -11.24 1.46
N THR A 26 1.48 -11.92 2.23
CA THR A 26 1.30 -13.35 2.49
C THR A 26 0.15 -13.51 3.48
N PRO A 27 -0.93 -14.24 3.12
CA PRO A 27 -2.04 -14.45 4.04
C PRO A 27 -1.56 -15.01 5.38
N SER A 28 -2.20 -14.56 6.46
CA SER A 28 -1.85 -14.93 7.84
C SER A 28 -0.53 -14.36 8.38
N PHE A 29 0.25 -13.63 7.59
CA PHE A 29 1.42 -12.92 8.10
C PHE A 29 1.03 -11.52 8.57
N ASP A 30 1.74 -11.07 9.58
CA ASP A 30 1.67 -9.71 10.07
C ASP A 30 2.74 -8.85 9.41
N TYR A 31 2.43 -7.59 9.17
CA TYR A 31 3.28 -6.64 8.47
C TYR A 31 3.28 -5.29 9.16
N CYS A 32 4.46 -4.68 9.24
CA CYS A 32 4.58 -3.28 9.60
C CYS A 32 4.12 -2.39 8.46
N ALA A 33 3.56 -1.23 8.79
CA ALA A 33 3.06 -0.26 7.80
C ALA A 33 4.13 0.11 6.77
N ASN A 34 5.36 0.37 7.22
CA ASN A 34 6.49 0.72 6.34
C ASN A 34 6.73 -0.33 5.24
N LYS A 35 6.64 -1.63 5.54
CA LYS A 35 6.80 -2.71 4.56
C LYS A 35 5.65 -2.71 3.57
N LEU A 36 4.42 -2.55 4.06
CA LEU A 36 3.21 -2.50 3.23
C LEU A 36 3.29 -1.34 2.21
N LEU A 37 3.73 -0.17 2.67
CA LEU A 37 3.85 1.04 1.87
C LEU A 37 5.02 0.98 0.88
N SER A 38 6.19 0.51 1.32
CA SER A 38 7.42 0.58 0.52
C SER A 38 7.54 -0.52 -0.54
N SER A 39 6.92 -1.69 -0.32
CA SER A 39 7.23 -2.88 -1.13
C SER A 39 6.03 -3.72 -1.52
N LYS A 40 4.84 -3.47 -0.96
CA LYS A 40 3.67 -4.33 -1.13
C LYS A 40 2.51 -3.66 -1.85
N GLY A 41 2.70 -2.42 -2.35
CA GLY A 41 1.70 -1.71 -3.16
C GLY A 41 0.55 -1.08 -2.37
N PHE A 42 0.58 -1.10 -1.04
CA PHE A 42 -0.42 -0.42 -0.22
C PHE A 42 -0.14 1.08 -0.15
N THR A 43 -1.19 1.86 0.04
CA THR A 43 -1.13 3.30 0.31
C THR A 43 -1.44 3.59 1.79
N GLU A 44 -1.09 4.77 2.28
CA GLU A 44 -1.50 5.17 3.64
C GLU A 44 -3.01 5.16 3.81
N ASN A 45 -3.77 5.50 2.77
CA ASN A 45 -5.22 5.48 2.82
C ASN A 45 -5.76 4.05 3.00
N ASP A 46 -5.13 3.05 2.39
CA ASP A 46 -5.50 1.65 2.60
C ASP A 46 -5.31 1.26 4.07
N LEU A 47 -4.17 1.65 4.66
CA LEU A 47 -3.87 1.37 6.06
C LEU A 47 -4.83 2.09 7.00
N LYS A 48 -5.07 3.39 6.79
CA LYS A 48 -6.04 4.17 7.57
C LYS A 48 -7.46 3.60 7.46
N THR A 49 -7.85 3.13 6.29
CA THR A 49 -9.14 2.44 6.09
C THR A 49 -9.21 1.15 6.89
N ALA A 50 -8.13 0.35 6.90
CA ALA A 50 -8.05 -0.88 7.68
C ALA A 50 -8.10 -0.66 9.21
N LEU A 51 -7.84 0.56 9.70
CA LEU A 51 -7.94 0.93 11.11
C LEU A 51 -9.30 1.46 11.54
N GLN A 52 -10.22 1.73 10.61
CA GLN A 52 -11.54 2.28 10.96
C GLN A 52 -12.33 1.34 11.87
N GLY A 53 -12.77 1.86 13.01
CA GLY A 53 -13.54 1.13 14.01
C GLY A 53 -12.69 0.20 14.90
N THR A 54 -11.36 0.26 14.80
CA THR A 54 -10.45 -0.51 15.64
C THR A 54 -10.07 0.22 16.93
N GLY A 55 -10.31 1.53 17.00
CA GLY A 55 -9.83 2.39 18.09
C GLY A 55 -8.39 2.85 17.93
N LEU A 56 -7.72 2.46 16.82
CA LEU A 56 -6.33 2.81 16.49
C LEU A 56 -6.22 3.87 15.38
N GLU A 57 -7.31 4.57 15.05
CA GLU A 57 -7.40 5.45 13.87
C GLU A 57 -6.45 6.66 13.94
N ASN A 58 -6.03 7.03 15.15
CA ASN A 58 -5.18 8.18 15.42
C ASN A 58 -3.77 7.80 15.89
N ASP A 59 -3.47 6.50 15.99
CA ASP A 59 -2.13 6.01 16.35
C ASP A 59 -1.16 6.16 15.18
N ASP A 60 0.14 6.20 15.49
CA ASP A 60 1.17 6.24 14.46
C ASP A 60 1.22 4.90 13.73
N LEU A 61 1.11 4.93 12.39
CA LEU A 61 1.22 3.73 11.55
C LEU A 61 2.55 2.98 11.75
N ALA A 62 3.62 3.67 12.16
CA ALA A 62 4.89 3.05 12.51
C ALA A 62 4.80 2.11 13.73
N ASP A 63 3.83 2.37 14.61
CA ASP A 63 3.56 1.60 15.81
C ASP A 63 2.46 0.55 15.60
N ILE A 64 1.91 0.43 14.39
CA ILE A 64 0.85 -0.54 14.10
C ILE A 64 1.37 -1.76 13.35
N LEU A 65 1.04 -2.94 13.88
CA LEU A 65 1.22 -4.23 13.23
C LEU A 65 -0.10 -4.64 12.55
N PHE A 66 -0.08 -4.81 11.23
CA PHE A 66 -1.25 -5.18 10.43
C PHE A 66 -1.24 -6.67 10.08
N HIS A 67 -2.36 -7.36 10.26
CA HIS A 67 -2.53 -8.73 9.81
C HIS A 67 -3.00 -8.80 8.35
N CYS A 68 -2.30 -9.56 7.50
CA CYS A 68 -2.74 -9.84 6.14
C CYS A 68 -3.86 -10.88 6.13
N LYS A 69 -5.08 -10.45 5.81
CA LYS A 69 -6.25 -11.34 5.70
C LYS A 69 -6.21 -12.11 4.38
N ASN A 70 -5.92 -11.39 3.29
CA ASN A 70 -5.80 -11.89 1.93
C ASN A 70 -4.77 -11.06 1.18
N PRO A 71 -4.24 -11.52 0.04
CA PRO A 71 -3.40 -10.67 -0.80
C PRO A 71 -4.17 -9.40 -1.16
N GLY A 72 -3.63 -8.26 -0.75
CA GLY A 72 -4.22 -6.94 -0.99
C GLY A 72 -5.23 -6.45 0.04
N ASP A 73 -5.45 -7.19 1.13
CA ASP A 73 -6.34 -6.80 2.23
C ASP A 73 -5.67 -7.05 3.60
N VAL A 74 -5.64 -6.01 4.42
CA VAL A 74 -5.04 -6.03 5.77
C VAL A 74 -6.04 -5.56 6.82
N GLY A 75 -5.86 -5.98 8.07
CA GLY A 75 -6.67 -5.54 9.21
C GLY A 75 -6.21 -6.21 10.49
N HIS A 76 -7.12 -6.39 11.46
CA HIS A 76 -6.82 -6.93 12.80
C HIS A 76 -5.56 -6.31 13.41
N ALA A 77 -5.48 -4.98 13.32
CA ALA A 77 -4.31 -4.22 13.71
C ALA A 77 -4.06 -4.29 15.22
N GLN A 78 -2.78 -4.32 15.59
CA GLN A 78 -2.33 -4.27 16.98
C GLN A 78 -1.37 -3.09 17.16
N LEU A 79 -1.57 -2.32 18.24
CA LEU A 79 -0.62 -1.29 18.66
C LEU A 79 0.61 -1.93 19.32
N CYS A 80 1.79 -1.55 18.84
CA CYS A 80 3.09 -1.93 19.35
C CYS A 80 3.69 -0.77 20.14
N ALA A 81 3.67 -0.85 21.48
CA ALA A 81 4.16 0.23 22.35
C ALA A 81 5.64 0.62 22.13
N GLY A 82 6.47 -0.29 21.61
CA GLY A 82 7.87 -0.04 21.23
C GLY A 82 8.11 0.11 19.73
N GLY A 83 7.04 0.22 18.93
CA GLY A 83 7.09 0.28 17.47
C GLY A 83 7.09 -1.09 16.80
N CYS A 84 6.72 -1.12 15.52
CA CYS A 84 6.70 -2.33 14.72
C CYS A 84 8.11 -2.69 14.18
N LYS A 85 8.43 -3.99 14.11
CA LYS A 85 9.72 -4.50 13.66
C LYS A 85 9.60 -5.45 12.48
N ASP A 86 10.36 -5.14 11.43
CA ASP A 86 10.54 -6.03 10.28
C ASP A 86 11.53 -7.18 10.61
N PRO A 87 11.21 -8.42 10.20
CA PRO A 87 12.15 -9.54 10.22
C PRO A 87 13.22 -9.38 9.13
N ALA A 88 14.35 -10.10 9.28
CA ALA A 88 15.46 -10.05 8.33
C ALA A 88 15.13 -10.64 6.95
N THR A 89 14.16 -11.55 6.89
CA THR A 89 13.64 -12.18 5.68
C THR A 89 12.13 -12.03 5.63
N GLU A 90 11.47 -12.28 4.49
CA GLU A 90 10.01 -12.32 4.43
C GLU A 90 9.46 -13.32 5.47
N GLY A 91 8.40 -12.92 6.19
CA GLY A 91 7.87 -13.62 7.34
C GLY A 91 6.84 -12.76 8.07
N SER A 92 6.30 -13.24 9.19
CA SER A 92 5.48 -12.40 10.08
C SER A 92 6.36 -11.37 10.79
N HIS A 93 5.91 -10.12 10.79
CA HIS A 93 6.50 -9.02 11.54
C HIS A 93 6.01 -9.05 12.99
N GLY A 94 6.58 -8.23 13.86
CA GLY A 94 6.21 -8.23 15.27
C GLY A 94 6.34 -6.87 15.94
N CYS A 95 5.81 -6.76 17.15
CA CYS A 95 6.05 -5.60 18.00
C CYS A 95 7.44 -5.68 18.64
N SER A 96 8.13 -4.54 18.70
CA SER A 96 9.31 -4.40 19.55
C SER A 96 8.83 -4.32 21.01
N GLY A 97 9.38 -5.19 21.86
CA GLY A 97 9.12 -5.19 23.31
C GLY A 97 9.88 -4.11 24.04
#